data_AF-A0A7V9CTT2-F1
#
_entry.id   AF-A0A7V9CTT2-F1
#
_cell.length_a   1.000
_cell.length_b   1.000
_cell.length_c   1.000
_cell.angle_alpha   90.00
_cell.angle_beta   90.00
_cell.angle_gamma   90.00
#
_symmetry.space_group_name_H-M   'P 1'
#
loop_
_entity.id
_entity.type
_entity.pdbx_description
1 polymer ?
#
loop_
_entity_poly.entity_id
_entity_poly.type
_entity_poly.pdbx_seq_one_letter_code
_entity_poly.pdbx_strand_id
1 'polypeptide(L)'
;MSGQPPLLRWESSGAYEIAFSTRVGGVSTGRFASLNLGLLTADTPASVEANRARLCAAVGAEPWRIAMNRQVHGAAVRRARAGSRGEQADG
;
A
#
# COMPACT_ATOMS: atom_id res chain seq x y z
N MET A 1 -5.65 -20.69 3.89
CA MET A 1 -5.06 -20.08 5.09
C MET A 1 -5.06 -18.57 4.93
N SER A 2 -6.04 -17.88 5.51
CA SER A 2 -6.19 -16.42 5.44
C SER A 2 -5.32 -15.76 6.51
N GLY A 3 -4.01 -15.69 6.24
CA GLY A 3 -3.07 -14.89 7.04
C GLY A 3 -3.02 -13.45 6.52
N GLN A 4 -2.75 -12.51 7.41
CA GLN A 4 -2.34 -11.16 7.00
C GLN A 4 -1.07 -11.26 6.12
N PRO A 5 -0.87 -10.35 5.15
CA PRO A 5 0.34 -10.36 4.33
C PRO A 5 1.60 -10.23 5.20
N PRO A 6 2.64 -11.03 4.96
CA PRO A 6 3.89 -10.90 5.69
C PRO A 6 4.57 -9.57 5.35
N LEU A 7 5.01 -8.86 6.39
CA LEU A 7 5.69 -7.58 6.28
C LEU A 7 7.11 -7.69 6.83
N LEU A 8 8.05 -7.03 6.16
CA LEU A 8 9.38 -6.78 6.70
C LEU A 8 9.28 -5.55 7.60
N ARG A 9 9.38 -5.75 8.91
CA ARG A 9 9.26 -4.67 9.89
C ARG A 9 10.62 -4.11 10.24
N TRP A 10 10.73 -2.79 10.27
CA TRP A 10 11.92 -2.12 10.76
C TRP A 10 11.72 -1.77 12.24
N GLU A 11 12.66 -2.19 13.09
CA GLU A 11 12.66 -1.81 14.50
C GLU A 11 13.04 -0.33 14.66
N SER A 12 12.05 0.49 15.00
CA SER A 12 12.23 1.92 15.22
C SER A 12 12.18 2.21 16.73
N SER A 13 13.00 3.15 17.20
CA SER A 13 12.99 3.59 18.61
C SER A 13 11.91 4.62 18.92
N GLY A 14 11.04 4.94 17.95
CA GLY A 14 10.03 6.00 18.06
C GLY A 14 8.59 5.47 18.05
N ALA A 15 7.62 6.38 18.15
CA ALA A 15 6.19 6.07 18.14
C ALA A 15 5.63 5.69 16.75
N TYR A 16 6.50 5.31 15.80
CA TYR A 16 6.13 5.04 14.42
C TYR A 16 6.42 3.58 14.08
N GLU A 17 5.47 2.97 13.39
CA GLU A 17 5.66 1.68 12.74
C GLU A 17 6.16 1.91 11.31
N ILE A 18 7.25 1.23 10.95
CA ILE A 18 7.79 1.22 9.59
C ILE A 18 7.79 -0.23 9.12
N ALA A 19 7.06 -0.49 8.03
CA ALA A 19 6.91 -1.82 7.47
C ALA A 19 6.96 -1.77 5.94
N PHE A 20 7.63 -2.76 5.35
CA PHE A 20 7.72 -2.94 3.91
C PHE A 20 6.92 -4.17 3.51
N SER A 21 5.96 -3.99 2.61
CA SER A 21 5.20 -5.10 2.04
C SER A 21 6.06 -5.94 1.09
N THR A 22 5.71 -7.21 0.95
CA THR A 22 6.21 -8.07 -0.15
C THR A 22 5.10 -8.30 -1.18
N ARG A 23 5.38 -9.08 -2.23
CA ARG A 23 4.34 -9.50 -3.18
C ARG A 23 3.38 -10.59 -2.66
N VAL A 24 3.58 -11.10 -1.45
CA VAL A 24 2.88 -12.27 -0.87
C VAL A 24 1.66 -11.83 -0.04
N GLY A 25 0.58 -12.62 -0.07
CA GLY A 25 -0.58 -12.45 0.82
C GLY A 25 -1.77 -11.67 0.23
N GLY A 26 -1.77 -11.39 -1.08
CA GLY A 26 -2.89 -10.71 -1.73
C GLY A 26 -3.85 -11.62 -2.50
N VAL A 27 -4.77 -11.01 -3.26
CA VAL A 27 -5.80 -11.68 -4.07
C VAL A 27 -5.53 -11.66 -5.57
N SER A 28 -4.60 -10.82 -6.02
CA SER A 28 -4.30 -10.69 -7.44
C SER A 28 -3.75 -11.99 -8.00
N THR A 29 -3.95 -12.21 -9.29
CA THR A 29 -3.56 -13.45 -9.99
C THR A 29 -2.66 -13.16 -11.18
N GLY A 30 -2.12 -14.22 -11.80
CA GLY A 30 -1.24 -14.12 -12.97
C GLY A 30 0.01 -13.28 -12.68
N ARG A 31 0.36 -12.36 -13.61
CA ARG A 31 1.54 -11.49 -13.47
C ARG A 31 1.47 -10.53 -12.26
N PHE A 32 0.27 -10.29 -11.74
CA PHE A 32 0.04 -9.43 -10.57
C PHE A 32 -0.01 -10.22 -9.27
N ALA A 33 0.13 -11.54 -9.31
CA ALA A 33 0.07 -12.37 -8.12
C ALA A 33 1.15 -11.94 -7.10
N SER A 34 0.83 -11.69 -5.82
CA SER A 34 -0.49 -11.79 -5.16
C SER A 34 -0.97 -10.46 -4.56
N LEU A 35 -0.08 -9.65 -3.97
CA LEU A 35 -0.39 -8.40 -3.25
C LEU A 35 -0.02 -7.16 -4.08
N ASN A 36 -0.62 -6.98 -5.24
CA ASN A 36 -0.44 -5.77 -6.04
C ASN A 36 -1.18 -4.57 -5.39
N LEU A 37 -0.46 -3.47 -5.15
CA LEU A 37 -0.98 -2.24 -4.52
C LEU A 37 -1.14 -1.07 -5.51
N GLY A 38 -0.74 -1.25 -6.77
CA GLY A 38 -0.72 -0.20 -7.79
C GLY A 38 -2.03 -0.09 -8.56
N LEU A 39 -2.73 1.06 -8.42
CA LEU A 39 -3.97 1.34 -9.16
C LEU A 39 -3.76 1.63 -10.66
N LEU A 40 -2.57 2.09 -11.05
CA LEU A 40 -2.25 2.42 -12.45
C LEU A 40 -1.60 1.23 -13.19
N THR A 41 -1.98 0.02 -12.81
CA THR A 41 -1.56 -1.23 -13.46
C THR A 41 -2.73 -1.82 -14.25
N ALA A 42 -2.49 -2.85 -15.05
CA ALA A 42 -3.55 -3.59 -15.75
C ALA A 42 -4.19 -4.70 -14.89
N ASP A 43 -4.06 -4.61 -13.57
CA ASP A 43 -4.78 -5.47 -12.62
C ASP A 43 -6.20 -4.94 -12.40
N THR A 44 -7.08 -5.74 -11.81
CA THR A 44 -8.43 -5.28 -11.52
C THR A 44 -8.40 -4.30 -10.34
N PRO A 45 -9.12 -3.16 -10.42
CA PRO A 45 -9.20 -2.21 -9.31
C PRO A 45 -9.71 -2.85 -8.02
N ALA A 46 -10.63 -3.81 -8.12
CA ALA A 46 -11.16 -4.56 -6.98
C ALA A 46 -10.07 -5.40 -6.27
N SER A 47 -9.19 -6.07 -7.03
CA SER A 47 -8.07 -6.82 -6.45
C SER A 47 -7.09 -5.89 -5.74
N VAL A 48 -6.77 -4.74 -6.35
CA VAL A 48 -5.87 -3.74 -5.76
C VAL A 48 -6.44 -3.16 -4.48
N GLU A 49 -7.74 -2.83 -4.45
CA GLU A 49 -8.38 -2.31 -3.23
C GLU A 49 -8.42 -3.37 -2.12
N ALA A 50 -8.73 -4.63 -2.44
CA ALA A 50 -8.67 -5.73 -1.49
C ALA A 50 -7.25 -5.94 -0.93
N ASN A 51 -6.21 -5.82 -1.77
CA ASN A 51 -4.82 -5.91 -1.34
C ASN A 51 -4.43 -4.77 -0.41
N ARG A 52 -4.87 -3.54 -0.69
CA ARG A 52 -4.65 -2.38 0.19
C ARG A 52 -5.35 -2.55 1.53
N ALA A 53 -6.58 -3.06 1.54
CA ALA A 53 -7.29 -3.36 2.78
C ALA A 53 -6.53 -4.41 3.63
N ARG A 54 -5.99 -5.45 2.98
CA ARG A 54 -5.16 -6.46 3.66
C ARG A 54 -3.86 -5.89 4.21
N LEU A 55 -3.18 -5.03 3.46
CA LEU A 55 -1.98 -4.33 3.94
C LEU A 55 -2.30 -3.49 5.17
N CYS A 56 -3.40 -2.72 5.12
CA CYS A 56 -3.82 -1.88 6.24
C CYS A 56 -4.12 -2.70 7.49
N ALA A 57 -4.85 -3.80 7.35
CA ALA A 57 -5.11 -4.72 8.45
C ALA A 57 -3.81 -5.23 9.08
N ALA A 58 -2.78 -5.53 8.27
CA ALA A 58 -1.48 -6.03 8.74
C ALA A 58 -0.66 -5.02 9.56
N VAL A 59 -0.95 -3.72 9.41
CA VAL A 59 -0.30 -2.64 10.18
C VAL A 59 -1.27 -1.95 11.15
N GLY A 60 -2.46 -2.54 11.38
CA GLY A 60 -3.48 -1.95 12.26
C GLY A 60 -4.04 -0.61 11.80
N ALA A 61 -3.99 -0.31 10.50
CA ALA A 61 -4.48 0.94 9.92
C ALA A 61 -5.85 0.78 9.27
N GLU A 62 -6.54 1.92 9.15
CA GLU A 62 -7.82 2.02 8.44
C GLU A 62 -7.62 2.25 6.93
N PRO A 63 -8.19 1.43 6.03
CA PRO A 63 -7.98 1.54 4.59
C PRO A 63 -8.36 2.90 3.99
N TRP A 64 -9.37 3.58 4.55
CA TRP A 64 -9.81 4.90 4.08
C TRP A 64 -8.83 6.02 4.45
N ARG A 65 -7.87 5.78 5.37
CA ARG A 65 -6.87 6.78 5.79
C ARG A 65 -5.61 6.78 4.94
N ILE A 66 -5.37 5.77 4.10
CA ILE A 66 -4.13 5.69 3.29
C ILE A 66 -4.03 6.92 2.39
N ALA A 67 -2.90 7.60 2.49
CA ALA A 67 -2.47 8.66 1.59
C ALA A 67 -1.53 8.09 0.51
N MET A 68 -1.78 8.40 -0.76
CA MET A 68 -0.93 7.94 -1.87
C MET A 68 -0.83 8.97 -2.98
N ASN A 69 0.40 9.28 -3.38
CA ASN A 69 0.64 10.13 -4.54
C ASN A 69 0.37 9.36 -5.86
N ARG A 70 0.11 10.12 -6.93
CA ARG A 70 0.35 9.69 -8.30
C ARG A 70 1.82 9.96 -8.60
N GLN A 71 2.65 8.92 -8.51
CA GLN A 71 4.08 9.01 -8.77
C GLN A 71 4.35 9.42 -10.22
N VAL A 72 5.29 10.34 -10.41
CA VAL A 72 5.67 10.89 -11.73
C VAL A 72 7.19 10.95 -11.92
N HIS A 73 7.97 10.33 -11.02
CA HIS A 73 9.44 10.33 -11.05
C HIS A 73 10.04 11.74 -10.96
N GLY A 74 9.39 12.64 -10.23
CA GLY A 74 9.88 13.97 -9.92
C GLY A 74 10.43 14.08 -8.49
N ALA A 75 10.54 15.32 -8.01
CA ALA A 75 11.04 15.64 -6.66
C ALA A 75 10.03 16.39 -5.79
N ALA A 76 8.77 16.49 -6.24
CA ALA A 76 7.72 17.17 -5.49
C ALA A 76 7.32 16.37 -4.24
N VAL A 77 7.19 17.07 -3.12
CA VAL A 77 6.77 16.52 -1.82
C VAL A 77 5.43 17.11 -1.42
N ARG A 78 4.53 16.29 -0.87
CA ARG A 78 3.22 16.72 -0.37
C ARG A 78 3.03 16.37 1.09
N ARG A 79 2.31 17.23 1.81
CA ARG A 79 1.87 16.91 3.16
C ARG A 79 0.79 15.83 3.08
N ALA A 80 1.07 14.65 3.62
CA ALA A 80 0.09 13.57 3.71
C ALA A 80 -1.13 14.02 4.52
N ARG A 81 -2.32 13.80 3.96
CA ARG A 81 -3.62 13.98 4.63
C ARG A 81 -4.34 12.64 4.59
N ALA A 82 -5.09 12.30 5.63
CA ALA A 82 -5.83 11.04 5.67
C ALA A 82 -6.73 10.92 4.43
N GLY A 83 -6.57 9.83 3.68
CA GLY A 83 -7.36 9.54 2.49
C GLY A 83 -7.00 10.32 1.21
N SER A 84 -6.01 11.22 1.23
CA SER A 84 -5.62 11.97 0.02
C SER A 84 -4.98 11.04 -1.02
N ARG A 85 -5.49 11.05 -2.25
CA ARG A 85 -5.00 10.16 -3.33
C ARG A 85 -4.92 10.88 -4.67
N GLY A 86 -3.94 10.49 -5.49
CA GLY A 86 -3.87 10.85 -6.91
C GLY A 86 -3.21 12.20 -7.21
N GLU A 87 -2.79 12.96 -6.20
CA GLU A 87 -1.98 14.16 -6.41
C GLU A 87 -0.59 13.81 -6.93
N GLN A 88 -0.09 14.58 -7.90
CA GLN A 88 1.24 14.36 -8.48
C GLN A 88 2.34 14.76 -7.49
N ALA A 89 3.14 13.78 -7.07
CA ALA A 89 4.32 13.90 -6.23
C ALA A 89 5.01 12.54 -6.07
N ASP A 90 6.24 12.54 -5.56
CA ASP A 90 7.02 11.32 -5.29
C ASP A 90 7.50 11.25 -3.83
N GLY A 91 7.17 12.26 -3.01
CA GLY A 91 7.35 12.29 -1.56
C GLY A 91 6.21 12.91 -0.79
#